data_AF-A0A7S0LWY0-F1
#
_entry.id   AF-A0A7S0LWY0-F1
#
_cell.length_a   1.000
_cell.length_b   1.000
_cell.length_c   1.000
_cell.angle_alpha   90.00
_cell.angle_beta   90.00
_cell.angle_gamma   90.00
#
_symmetry.space_group_name_H-M   'P 1'
#
loop_
_entity.id
_entity.type
_entity.pdbx_description
1 polymer ?
#
loop_
_entity_poly.entity_id
_entity_poly.type
_entity_poly.pdbx_seq_one_letter_code
_entity_poly.pdbx_strand_id
1 'polypeptide(L)'
;QKGKKAYKGEKVLWNRDYSGRSVADLSADPRACAELAETLERMPGSVRRMVVGHSVQKGGSVTSACGGAVWRVDIGMSRGVLGSSPQVLEIRPGDRVTILSSADYPGAGQVHSGGWARVARGWLETATSSVYEAWDGVCRRNNRPQQS
;
A
#
# COMPACT_ATOMS: atom_id res chain seq x y z
N GLN A 1 -8.40 -37.25 20.44
CA GLN A 1 -7.53 -36.04 20.43
C GLN A 1 -8.35 -34.89 19.82
N LYS A 2 -8.69 -33.86 20.60
CA LYS A 2 -9.45 -32.71 20.09
C LYS A 2 -8.49 -31.79 19.34
N GLY A 3 -8.58 -31.76 18.01
CA GLY A 3 -7.86 -30.81 17.17
C GLY A 3 -8.25 -29.38 17.57
N LYS A 4 -7.29 -28.64 18.13
CA LYS A 4 -7.46 -27.21 18.40
C LYS A 4 -7.60 -26.52 17.04
N LYS A 5 -8.81 -26.11 16.65
CA LYS A 5 -9.01 -25.22 15.49
C LYS A 5 -8.37 -23.88 15.82
N ALA A 6 -7.21 -23.61 15.23
CA ALA A 6 -6.58 -22.31 15.28
C ALA A 6 -7.24 -21.37 14.24
N TYR A 7 -8.49 -20.99 14.44
CA TYR A 7 -9.11 -19.92 13.65
C TYR A 7 -8.59 -18.57 14.19
N LYS A 8 -7.34 -18.22 13.86
CA LYS A 8 -6.72 -16.98 14.33
C LYS A 8 -6.10 -16.26 13.13
N GLY A 9 -6.87 -15.36 12.51
CA GLY A 9 -6.36 -14.44 11.46
C GLY A 9 -6.60 -14.85 10.00
N GLU A 10 -7.36 -15.91 9.72
CA GLU A 10 -7.60 -16.43 8.35
C GLU A 10 -8.57 -15.58 7.47
N LYS A 11 -8.61 -14.26 7.66
CA LYS A 11 -9.42 -13.37 6.80
C LYS A 11 -8.52 -12.50 5.95
N VAL A 12 -8.82 -12.42 4.65
CA VAL A 12 -8.03 -11.66 3.65
C VAL A 12 -7.66 -10.26 4.11
N LEU A 13 -8.59 -9.56 4.78
CA LEU A 13 -8.37 -8.17 5.24
C LEU A 13 -7.46 -8.04 6.47
N TRP A 14 -7.38 -9.06 7.33
CA TRP A 14 -6.67 -9.00 8.61
C TRP A 14 -5.44 -9.90 8.66
N ASN A 15 -5.19 -10.65 7.59
CA ASN A 15 -4.00 -11.49 7.47
C ASN A 15 -2.75 -10.60 7.36
N ARG A 16 -1.74 -10.91 8.17
CA ARG A 16 -0.46 -10.19 8.22
C ARG A 16 0.75 -11.08 7.91
N ASP A 17 0.50 -12.33 7.51
CA ASP A 17 1.55 -13.33 7.31
C ASP A 17 2.51 -12.91 6.18
N TYR A 18 2.00 -12.20 5.18
CA TYR A 18 2.78 -11.73 4.03
C TYR A 18 3.33 -10.31 4.16
N SER A 19 2.87 -9.53 5.15
CA SER A 19 3.25 -8.13 5.33
C SER A 19 4.13 -7.87 6.56
N GLY A 20 4.43 -8.91 7.33
CA GLY A 20 5.14 -8.87 8.60
C GLY A 20 4.16 -8.84 9.78
N ARG A 21 4.34 -9.74 10.75
CA ARG A 21 3.48 -9.82 11.95
C ARG A 21 3.77 -8.71 12.96
N SER A 22 4.98 -8.15 12.88
CA SER A 22 5.38 -6.99 13.66
C SER A 22 6.04 -5.97 12.77
N VAL A 23 6.02 -4.72 13.24
CA VAL A 23 6.77 -3.61 12.65
C VAL A 23 8.29 -3.84 12.57
N ALA A 24 8.83 -4.87 13.24
CA ALA A 24 10.26 -5.22 13.20
C ALA A 24 10.57 -6.35 12.18
N ASP A 25 9.56 -7.06 11.67
CA ASP A 25 9.76 -8.16 10.73
C ASP A 25 9.91 -7.63 9.30
N LEU A 26 11.15 -7.25 8.96
CA LEU A 26 11.50 -6.79 7.61
C LEU A 26 11.64 -7.95 6.62
N SER A 27 11.96 -9.15 7.12
CA SER A 27 11.98 -10.40 6.34
C SER A 27 10.64 -11.13 6.42
N ALA A 28 10.18 -11.67 5.30
CA ALA A 28 9.04 -12.57 5.31
C ALA A 28 9.44 -13.91 5.96
N ASP A 29 8.54 -14.49 6.77
CA ASP A 29 8.68 -15.85 7.33
C ASP A 29 8.91 -16.82 6.16
N PRO A 30 9.97 -17.65 6.16
CA PRO A 30 10.23 -18.61 5.08
C PRO A 30 9.03 -19.50 4.76
N ARG A 31 8.21 -19.84 5.77
CA ARG A 31 6.97 -20.60 5.56
C ARG A 31 5.92 -19.79 4.80
N ALA A 32 5.77 -18.51 5.15
CA ALA A 32 4.87 -17.61 4.42
C ALA A 32 5.34 -17.39 2.97
N CYS A 33 6.65 -17.39 2.70
CA CYS A 33 7.15 -17.34 1.32
C CYS A 33 6.83 -18.63 0.54
N ALA A 34 6.94 -19.80 1.15
CA ALA A 34 6.59 -21.07 0.51
C ALA A 34 5.09 -21.16 0.22
N GLU A 35 4.24 -20.81 1.20
CA GLU A 35 2.78 -20.75 1.04
C GLU A 35 2.37 -19.73 -0.03
N LEU A 36 3.04 -18.59 -0.10
CA LEU A 36 2.82 -17.59 -1.15
C LEU A 36 3.16 -18.15 -2.54
N ALA A 37 4.30 -18.82 -2.69
CA ALA A 37 4.70 -19.40 -3.97
C ALA A 37 3.64 -20.40 -4.48
N GLU A 38 3.22 -21.32 -3.63
CA GLU A 38 2.16 -22.28 -3.95
C GLU A 38 0.83 -21.58 -4.29
N THR A 39 0.48 -20.53 -3.53
CA THR A 39 -0.74 -19.75 -3.78
C THR A 39 -0.70 -19.12 -5.16
N LEU A 40 0.41 -18.48 -5.54
CA LEU A 40 0.56 -17.82 -6.85
C LEU A 40 0.52 -18.83 -8.01
N GLU A 41 1.11 -20.02 -7.84
CA GLU A 41 1.06 -21.11 -8.83
C GLU A 41 -0.36 -21.63 -9.08
N ARG A 42 -1.21 -21.65 -8.04
CA ARG A 42 -2.61 -22.08 -8.14
C ARG A 42 -3.52 -21.04 -8.79
N MET A 43 -3.09 -19.78 -8.92
CA MET A 43 -3.92 -18.72 -9.49
C MET A 43 -4.01 -18.82 -11.02
N PRO A 44 -5.19 -18.62 -11.62
CA PRO A 44 -5.32 -18.58 -13.06
C PRO A 44 -4.61 -17.34 -13.63
N GLY A 45 -4.03 -17.48 -14.82
CA GLY A 45 -3.39 -16.37 -15.53
C GLY A 45 -2.06 -15.95 -14.90
N SER A 46 -1.04 -16.81 -15.01
CA SER A 46 0.40 -16.52 -14.76
C SER A 46 0.69 -15.40 -13.74
N VAL A 47 0.11 -15.49 -12.54
CA VAL A 47 0.26 -14.49 -11.50
C VAL A 47 1.66 -14.58 -10.90
N ARG A 48 2.36 -13.45 -10.82
CA ARG A 48 3.77 -13.41 -10.38
C ARG A 48 3.98 -12.82 -8.98
N ARG A 49 3.00 -12.09 -8.48
CA ARG A 49 3.16 -11.33 -7.24
C ARG A 49 1.84 -11.03 -6.56
N MET A 50 1.93 -10.76 -5.27
CA MET A 50 0.86 -10.23 -4.45
C MET A 50 1.23 -8.85 -3.92
N VAL A 51 0.26 -7.93 -3.89
CA VAL A 51 0.42 -6.59 -3.32
C VAL A 51 -0.43 -6.49 -2.07
N VAL A 52 0.16 -6.13 -0.93
CA VAL A 52 -0.48 -6.13 0.38
C VAL A 52 -0.31 -4.80 1.10
N GLY A 53 -1.36 -4.39 1.83
CA GLY A 53 -1.34 -3.24 2.74
C GLY A 53 -1.50 -3.68 4.21
N HIS A 54 -2.22 -2.87 4.99
CA HIS A 54 -2.68 -3.13 6.36
C HIS A 54 -1.61 -3.22 7.46
N SER A 55 -0.40 -3.68 7.13
CA SER A 55 0.77 -3.66 8.03
C SER A 55 1.73 -2.57 7.58
N VAL A 56 1.83 -1.54 8.41
CA VAL A 56 2.69 -0.37 8.19
C VAL A 56 4.16 -0.79 8.12
N GLN A 57 4.84 -0.40 7.06
CA GLN A 57 6.26 -0.60 6.84
C GLN A 57 7.06 0.51 7.53
N LYS A 58 7.79 0.17 8.61
CA LYS A 58 8.50 1.14 9.47
C LYS A 58 9.51 2.04 8.76
N GLY A 59 10.06 1.58 7.63
CA GLY A 59 10.98 2.39 6.82
C GLY A 59 10.32 3.58 6.12
N GLY A 60 9.00 3.76 6.25
CA GLY A 60 8.26 4.80 5.55
C GLY A 60 8.30 4.64 4.03
N SER A 61 8.63 3.44 3.56
CA SER A 61 8.82 3.12 2.15
C SER A 61 8.22 1.78 1.81
N VAL A 62 7.78 1.64 0.56
CA VAL A 62 7.33 0.38 -0.03
C VAL A 62 8.51 -0.59 0.01
N THR A 63 8.25 -1.84 0.38
CA THR A 63 9.26 -2.89 0.45
C THR A 63 8.78 -4.14 -0.27
N SER A 64 9.71 -4.97 -0.74
CA SER A 64 9.42 -6.30 -1.29
C SER A 64 9.97 -7.39 -0.37
N ALA A 65 9.45 -8.61 -0.51
CA ALA A 65 9.99 -9.82 0.13
C ALA A 65 9.76 -11.05 -0.77
N CYS A 66 10.27 -12.21 -0.34
CA CYS A 66 10.17 -13.47 -1.07
C CYS A 66 10.64 -13.35 -2.54
N GLY A 67 11.80 -12.72 -2.77
CA GLY A 67 12.33 -12.51 -4.12
C GLY A 67 11.49 -11.61 -5.03
N GLY A 68 10.63 -10.75 -4.46
CA GLY A 68 9.74 -9.87 -5.22
C GLY A 68 8.34 -10.45 -5.50
N ALA A 69 8.03 -11.63 -4.96
CA ALA A 69 6.72 -12.24 -5.04
C ALA A 69 5.67 -11.54 -4.15
N VAL A 70 6.09 -10.77 -3.13
CA VAL A 70 5.18 -9.90 -2.37
C VAL A 70 5.70 -8.47 -2.27
N TRP A 71 4.79 -7.52 -2.42
CA TRP A 71 5.03 -6.08 -2.29
C TRP A 71 4.16 -5.49 -1.19
N ARG A 72 4.79 -4.83 -0.22
CA ARG A 72 4.17 -4.29 0.99
C ARG A 72 4.08 -2.76 0.85
N VAL A 73 2.87 -2.25 0.61
CA VAL A 73 2.66 -0.86 0.15
C VAL A 73 2.10 0.08 1.23
N ASP A 74 1.74 -0.44 2.40
CA ASP A 74 1.29 0.41 3.51
C ASP A 74 2.50 1.05 4.19
N ILE A 75 2.81 2.29 3.84
CA ILE A 75 3.97 3.03 4.36
C ILE A 75 3.61 3.97 5.52
N GLY A 76 2.37 3.95 6.01
CA GLY A 76 1.93 4.83 7.09
C GLY A 76 1.80 6.31 6.69
N MET A 77 1.22 6.60 5.52
CA MET A 77 1.06 7.98 5.00
C MET A 77 0.26 8.91 5.94
N SER A 78 -0.66 8.37 6.73
CA SER A 78 -1.44 9.14 7.68
C SER A 78 -0.54 9.77 8.76
N ARG A 79 -0.77 11.06 9.07
CA ARG A 79 -0.05 11.79 10.13
C ARG A 79 -0.10 11.12 11.50
N GLY A 80 -1.19 10.41 11.81
CA GLY A 80 -1.34 9.67 13.07
C GLY A 80 -0.63 8.31 13.12
N VAL A 81 0.11 7.94 12.08
CA VAL A 81 0.81 6.65 11.97
C VAL A 81 2.32 6.88 11.84
N LEU A 82 2.80 7.22 10.64
CA LEU A 82 4.19 7.62 10.39
C LEU A 82 4.30 8.98 9.69
N GLY A 83 3.22 9.46 9.06
CA GLY A 83 3.25 10.69 8.26
C GLY A 83 4.18 10.61 7.06
N SER A 84 4.45 9.39 6.56
CA SER A 84 5.38 9.17 5.45
C SER A 84 4.94 9.86 4.17
N SER A 85 5.90 10.40 3.41
CA SER A 85 5.63 10.95 2.09
C SER A 85 5.03 9.88 1.17
N PRO A 86 3.98 10.20 0.37
CA PRO A 86 3.38 9.23 -0.54
C PRO A 86 4.38 8.57 -1.48
N GLN A 87 4.20 7.28 -1.69
CA GLN A 87 4.90 6.49 -2.70
C GLN A 87 3.91 5.65 -3.50
N VAL A 88 4.28 5.32 -4.73
CA VAL A 88 3.47 4.51 -5.66
C VAL A 88 4.29 3.31 -6.11
N LEU A 89 3.67 2.12 -6.06
CA LEU A 89 4.20 0.94 -6.69
C LEU A 89 3.72 0.89 -8.15
N GLU A 90 4.61 1.17 -9.08
CA GLU A 90 4.33 1.09 -10.51
C GLU A 90 4.71 -0.30 -11.05
N ILE A 91 3.77 -0.96 -11.73
CA ILE A 91 3.99 -2.25 -12.41
C ILE A 91 3.71 -2.04 -13.90
N ARG A 92 4.74 -2.17 -14.74
CA ARG A 92 4.67 -1.98 -16.19
C ARG A 92 4.72 -3.32 -16.95
N PRO A 93 4.32 -3.35 -18.24
CA PRO A 93 4.52 -4.50 -19.10
C PRO A 93 5.98 -4.98 -19.11
N GLY A 94 6.15 -6.30 -19.23
CA GLY A 94 7.47 -6.95 -19.14
C GLY A 94 7.99 -7.09 -17.71
N ASP A 95 7.09 -7.10 -16.72
CA ASP A 95 7.41 -7.38 -15.32
C ASP A 95 8.28 -6.33 -14.61
N ARG A 96 8.30 -5.11 -15.14
CA ARG A 96 9.08 -4.01 -14.58
C ARG A 96 8.34 -3.39 -13.40
N VAL A 97 8.97 -3.43 -12.23
CA VAL A 97 8.43 -2.85 -11.00
C VAL A 97 9.31 -1.68 -10.56
N THR A 98 8.70 -0.55 -10.23
CA THR A 98 9.40 0.66 -9.80
C THR A 98 8.62 1.31 -8.65
N ILE A 99 9.33 1.84 -7.65
CA ILE A 99 8.73 2.66 -6.60
C ILE A 99 8.93 4.11 -7.01
N LEU A 100 7.83 4.85 -7.14
CA LEU A 100 7.83 6.29 -7.43
C LEU A 100 7.57 7.03 -6.13
N SER A 101 8.35 8.08 -5.87
CA SER A 101 8.23 8.94 -4.70
C SER A 101 7.91 10.38 -5.13
N SER A 102 7.44 11.20 -4.20
CA SER A 102 7.25 12.64 -4.44
C SER A 102 8.54 13.38 -4.83
N ALA A 103 9.71 12.87 -4.44
CA ALA A 103 11.00 13.42 -4.86
C ALA A 103 11.26 13.23 -6.36
N ASP A 104 10.70 12.17 -6.96
CA ASP A 104 10.80 11.90 -8.40
C ASP A 104 9.90 12.85 -9.24
N TYR A 105 9.00 13.57 -8.57
CA TYR A 105 8.08 14.55 -9.16
C TYR A 105 8.07 15.89 -8.39
N PRO A 106 9.15 16.69 -8.47
CA PRO A 106 9.29 17.94 -7.71
C PRO A 106 8.21 18.99 -8.00
N GLY A 107 7.46 18.86 -9.10
CA GLY A 107 6.35 19.76 -9.46
C GLY A 107 5.05 19.55 -8.68
N ALA A 108 4.90 18.46 -7.92
CA ALA A 108 3.67 18.21 -7.15
C ALA A 108 3.54 19.10 -5.89
N GLY A 109 4.64 19.76 -5.47
CA GLY A 109 4.69 20.61 -4.27
C GLY A 109 4.39 22.09 -4.47
N GLN A 110 4.19 22.58 -5.71
CA GLN A 110 3.93 24.00 -6.01
C GLN A 110 2.49 24.27 -6.46
N VAL A 111 1.49 23.56 -5.91
CA VAL A 111 0.10 23.98 -6.09
C VAL A 111 -0.20 25.08 -5.08
N HIS A 112 0.15 26.32 -5.47
CA HIS A 112 -0.33 27.52 -4.80
C HIS A 112 -1.87 27.51 -4.75
N SER A 113 -2.41 28.00 -3.64
CA SER A 113 -3.80 27.97 -3.17
C SER A 113 -4.87 28.63 -4.08
N GLY A 114 -4.70 28.70 -5.40
CA GLY A 114 -5.70 29.32 -6.28
C GLY A 114 -5.56 29.06 -7.79
N GLY A 115 -4.86 28.02 -8.23
CA GLY A 115 -4.39 27.92 -9.62
C GLY A 115 -4.73 26.67 -10.43
N TRP A 116 -5.81 25.93 -10.17
CA TRP A 116 -6.13 24.70 -10.93
C TRP A 116 -6.85 24.94 -12.27
N ALA A 117 -7.24 26.18 -12.60
CA ALA A 117 -8.16 26.47 -13.70
C ALA A 117 -7.55 26.52 -15.14
N ARG A 118 -6.24 26.30 -15.37
CA ARG A 118 -5.69 26.48 -16.74
C ARG A 118 -4.78 25.39 -17.32
N VAL A 119 -4.26 24.45 -16.54
CA VAL A 119 -3.44 23.33 -17.09
C VAL A 119 -4.27 22.04 -17.25
N ALA A 120 -5.51 22.03 -16.76
CA ALA A 120 -6.45 20.92 -16.79
C ALA A 120 -7.12 20.63 -18.16
N ARG A 121 -6.49 20.95 -19.30
CA ARG A 121 -7.07 20.66 -20.63
C ARG A 121 -6.38 19.54 -21.43
N GLY A 122 -5.30 18.95 -20.93
CA GLY A 122 -4.57 17.90 -21.66
C GLY A 122 -4.49 16.53 -21.00
N TRP A 123 -4.60 16.45 -19.67
CA TRP A 123 -4.24 15.23 -18.92
C TRP A 123 -5.22 14.87 -17.79
N LEU A 124 -6.36 15.55 -17.70
CA LEU A 124 -7.25 15.52 -16.54
C LEU A 124 -8.63 14.93 -16.88
N GLU A 125 -8.66 13.75 -17.50
CA GLU A 125 -9.93 13.05 -17.75
C GLU A 125 -10.01 11.60 -17.22
N THR A 126 -9.01 11.02 -16.55
CA THR A 126 -9.13 9.55 -16.27
C THR A 126 -8.79 8.96 -14.91
N ALA A 127 -8.28 9.63 -13.86
CA ALA A 127 -8.09 8.85 -12.61
C ALA A 127 -8.05 9.51 -11.22
N THR A 128 -7.53 10.72 -11.00
CA THR A 128 -6.96 10.99 -9.66
C THR A 128 -7.74 11.92 -8.73
N SER A 129 -8.73 12.68 -9.20
CA SER A 129 -9.41 13.66 -8.33
C SER A 129 -10.46 13.04 -7.39
N SER A 130 -11.19 12.01 -7.82
CA SER A 130 -12.26 11.42 -6.99
C SER A 130 -11.72 10.66 -5.77
N VAL A 131 -10.56 10.02 -5.89
CA VAL A 131 -10.01 9.21 -4.80
C VAL A 131 -9.37 10.11 -3.73
N TYR A 132 -8.56 11.08 -4.11
CA TYR A 132 -7.90 11.95 -3.12
C TYR A 132 -8.88 12.85 -2.35
N GLU A 133 -9.88 13.45 -3.01
CA GLU A 133 -10.88 14.29 -2.30
C GLU A 133 -11.81 13.47 -1.40
N ALA A 134 -12.16 12.24 -1.82
CA ALA A 134 -12.93 11.33 -0.97
C ALA A 134 -12.14 10.92 0.28
N TRP A 135 -10.84 10.66 0.15
CA TRP A 135 -9.98 10.28 1.27
C TRP A 135 -9.68 11.46 2.21
N ASP A 136 -9.37 12.65 1.68
CA ASP A 136 -9.09 13.83 2.50
C ASP A 136 -10.35 14.31 3.26
N GLY A 137 -11.54 14.17 2.65
CA GLY A 137 -12.82 14.41 3.30
C GLY A 137 -13.20 13.37 4.38
N VAL A 138 -12.70 12.14 4.28
CA VAL A 138 -12.86 11.11 5.34
C VAL A 138 -11.89 11.37 6.49
N CYS A 139 -10.64 11.71 6.20
CA CYS A 139 -9.64 12.06 7.22
C CYS A 139 -10.04 13.31 8.03
N ARG A 140 -10.56 14.36 7.39
CA ARG A 140 -11.03 15.57 8.09
C ARG A 140 -12.27 15.33 8.94
N ARG A 141 -13.17 14.42 8.54
CA ARG A 141 -14.37 14.08 9.32
C ARG A 141 -14.03 13.33 10.61
N ASN A 142 -13.02 12.47 10.59
CA ASN A 142 -12.61 11.67 11.74
C ASN A 142 -11.64 12.38 12.71
N ASN A 143 -11.25 13.63 12.42
CA ASN A 143 -10.31 14.41 13.25
C ASN A 143 -10.93 15.70 13.82
N ARG A 144 -12.27 15.78 13.96
CA ARG A 144 -12.89 16.84 14.77
C ARG A 144 -12.64 16.54 16.25
N PRO A 145 -12.17 17.51 17.06
CA PRO A 145 -12.21 17.37 18.51
C PRO A 145 -13.66 17.10 18.93
N GLN A 146 -13.89 16.07 19.73
CA GLN A 146 -15.15 15.96 20.47
C GLN A 146 -15.21 17.17 21.40
N GLN A 147 -16.09 18.11 21.10
CA GLN A 147 -16.42 19.17 22.05
C GLN A 147 -17.17 18.52 23.22
N SER A 148 -16.64 18.75 24.42
CA SER A 148 -17.22 18.40 25.72
C SER A 148 -18.54 19.12 25.98
#